data_AF-A0AAU1N2P7-F1
#
_entry.id   AF-A0AAU1N2P7-F1
#
_cell.length_a   1.000
_cell.length_b   1.000
_cell.length_c   1.000
_cell.angle_alpha   90.00
_cell.angle_beta   90.00
_cell.angle_gamma   90.00
#
_symmetry.space_group_name_H-M   'P 1'
#
loop_
_entity.id
_entity.type
_entity.pdbx_description
1 polymer ?
#
loop_
_entity_poly.entity_id
_entity_poly.type
_entity_poly.pdbx_seq_one_letter_code
_entity_poly.pdbx_strand_id
1 'polypeptide(L)'
;MRTRKISALTMTAVALGLALTACNNNGADNASSSASSSSVATSTPQSDTAKDKPSGAPAKSDTKCTDQLNYAGDSRSNAEINSIGASTGTCPEPQKSGGASGTPKDPGMKCTDQLNYAGDPRSNAEINSIGEDTGTCPPVKQK
;
A
#
# COMPACT_ATOMS: atom_id res chain seq x y z
N MET A 1 15.89 30.96 31.38
CA MET A 1 16.09 30.19 32.63
C MET A 1 15.82 28.72 32.33
N ARG A 2 16.77 27.83 32.63
CA ARG A 2 16.70 26.39 32.37
C ARG A 2 15.93 25.71 33.50
N THR A 3 14.95 24.88 33.16
CA THR A 3 14.38 23.94 34.12
C THR A 3 14.46 22.54 33.53
N ARG A 4 15.43 21.76 34.03
CA ARG A 4 15.55 20.32 33.79
C ARG A 4 14.49 19.61 34.64
N LYS A 5 13.79 18.63 34.10
CA LYS A 5 13.10 17.62 34.90
C LYS A 5 13.42 16.24 34.34
N ILE A 6 13.99 15.43 35.22
CA ILE A 6 14.46 14.06 35.03
C ILE A 6 13.45 13.19 35.79
N SER A 7 12.92 12.15 35.16
CA SER A 7 12.21 11.05 35.85
C SER A 7 12.27 9.83 34.92
N ALA A 8 13.21 8.90 35.13
CA ALA A 8 13.21 7.83 36.13
C ALA A 8 12.63 6.52 35.56
N LEU A 9 13.53 5.80 34.88
CA LEU A 9 13.78 4.36 34.90
C LEU A 9 12.71 3.45 35.56
N THR A 10 12.12 2.54 34.79
CA THR A 10 11.71 1.22 35.29
C THR A 10 12.06 0.15 34.24
N MET A 11 13.07 -0.67 34.54
CA MET A 11 13.35 -1.91 33.83
C MET A 11 12.48 -3.02 34.41
N THR A 12 11.80 -3.78 33.54
CA THR A 12 11.21 -5.07 33.90
C THR A 12 11.89 -6.14 33.05
N ALA A 13 12.73 -6.92 33.72
CA ALA A 13 13.34 -8.13 33.19
C ALA A 13 12.28 -9.23 33.16
N VAL A 14 12.15 -9.93 32.03
CA VAL A 14 11.36 -11.17 31.94
C VAL A 14 12.31 -12.30 31.55
N ALA A 15 12.27 -13.34 32.37
CA ALA A 15 13.19 -14.46 32.40
C ALA A 15 13.05 -15.42 31.21
N LEU A 16 14.19 -15.96 30.78
CA LEU A 16 14.31 -17.04 29.81
C LEU A 16 13.94 -18.37 30.47
N GLY A 17 12.84 -19.00 30.01
CA GLY A 17 12.49 -20.38 30.34
C GLY A 17 12.83 -21.31 29.19
N LEU A 18 13.93 -22.05 29.31
CA LEU A 18 14.23 -23.24 28.50
C LEU A 18 13.47 -24.44 29.09
N ALA A 19 12.57 -25.05 28.33
CA ALA A 19 12.05 -26.38 28.64
C ALA A 19 12.38 -27.32 27.47
N LEU A 20 13.30 -28.24 27.74
CA LEU A 20 13.77 -29.33 26.92
C LEU A 20 12.77 -30.49 27.06
N THR A 21 12.01 -30.82 26.01
CA THR A 21 11.15 -32.03 26.01
C THR A 21 11.68 -33.05 25.02
N ALA A 22 11.75 -34.28 25.51
CA ALA A 22 12.51 -35.40 24.99
C ALA A 22 11.90 -36.07 23.74
N CYS A 23 12.80 -36.71 23.01
CA CYS A 23 12.67 -37.50 21.80
C CYS A 23 11.96 -38.86 22.02
N ASN A 24 11.23 -39.34 21.00
CA ASN A 24 11.14 -40.74 20.50
C ASN A 24 10.08 -40.77 19.36
N ASN A 25 10.18 -41.36 18.16
CA ASN A 25 11.09 -42.35 17.61
C ASN A 25 10.96 -42.48 16.07
N ASN A 26 12.04 -43.01 15.47
CA ASN A 26 12.13 -43.91 14.29
C ASN A 26 12.46 -43.36 12.88
N GLY A 27 13.71 -43.62 12.45
CA GLY A 27 14.15 -43.62 11.05
C GLY A 27 15.64 -43.27 10.88
N ALA A 28 16.53 -44.25 11.05
CA ALA A 28 17.90 -44.20 10.51
C ALA A 28 17.82 -43.97 8.98
N ASP A 29 18.73 -43.27 8.30
CA ASP A 29 20.08 -43.72 7.97
C ASP A 29 21.04 -42.56 7.58
N ASN A 30 22.35 -42.82 7.74
CA ASN A 30 23.51 -42.21 7.06
C ASN A 30 24.10 -40.84 7.51
N ALA A 31 25.05 -40.97 8.45
CA ALA A 31 26.33 -40.28 8.64
C ALA A 31 26.65 -38.92 7.97
N SER A 32 26.80 -37.91 8.85
CA SER A 32 27.93 -36.98 9.03
C SER A 32 28.37 -36.04 7.89
N SER A 33 28.06 -34.75 8.03
CA SER A 33 29.06 -33.68 8.28
C SER A 33 28.39 -32.34 8.62
N SER A 34 29.02 -31.63 9.56
CA SER A 34 28.72 -30.34 10.20
C SER A 34 28.16 -29.21 9.32
N ALA A 35 27.16 -28.48 9.84
CA ALA A 35 27.29 -27.08 10.27
C ALA A 35 25.94 -26.50 10.71
N SER A 36 26.01 -25.65 11.74
CA SER A 36 24.97 -24.86 12.40
C SER A 36 23.94 -24.21 11.47
N SER A 37 22.66 -24.17 11.89
CA SER A 37 21.97 -22.95 12.35
C SER A 37 20.46 -23.16 12.50
N SER A 38 19.92 -22.67 13.61
CA SER A 38 18.51 -22.54 13.95
C SER A 38 17.69 -21.86 12.85
N SER A 39 16.42 -22.23 12.68
CA SER A 39 15.28 -21.39 13.10
C SER A 39 13.94 -21.96 12.66
N VAL A 40 12.97 -21.74 13.54
CA VAL A 40 11.54 -22.01 13.43
C VAL A 40 10.93 -21.38 12.18
N ALA A 41 10.27 -22.19 11.35
CA ALA A 41 9.35 -21.68 10.34
C ALA A 41 8.00 -21.41 11.02
N THR A 42 7.88 -20.24 11.65
CA THR A 42 6.59 -19.56 11.78
C THR A 42 6.01 -19.47 10.38
N SER A 43 4.80 -19.99 10.20
CA SER A 43 4.02 -19.92 8.96
C SER A 43 3.85 -18.46 8.57
N THR A 44 4.81 -18.01 7.75
CA THR A 44 4.76 -16.77 7.00
C THR A 44 3.61 -16.94 6.01
N PRO A 45 2.72 -15.96 5.83
CA PRO A 45 1.82 -15.99 4.69
C PRO A 45 2.71 -16.09 3.44
N GLN A 46 2.46 -17.15 2.70
CA GLN A 46 3.15 -17.58 1.50
C GLN A 46 3.23 -16.40 0.53
N SER A 47 4.42 -15.82 0.41
CA SER A 47 4.76 -14.87 -0.65
C SER A 47 4.86 -15.65 -1.96
N ASP A 48 3.72 -15.97 -2.54
CA ASP A 48 3.65 -16.45 -3.90
C ASP A 48 3.86 -15.28 -4.86
N THR A 49 5.10 -15.20 -5.32
CA THR A 49 5.51 -15.00 -6.71
C THR A 49 4.93 -13.81 -7.49
N ALA A 50 5.88 -12.97 -7.89
CA ALA A 50 5.90 -12.11 -9.08
C ALA A 50 5.23 -10.74 -8.98
N LYS A 51 6.12 -9.73 -9.00
CA LYS A 51 6.00 -8.54 -9.86
C LYS A 51 4.95 -7.54 -9.40
N ASP A 52 5.36 -6.65 -8.51
CA ASP A 52 5.27 -5.19 -8.67
C ASP A 52 5.77 -4.56 -7.38
N LYS A 53 6.69 -3.57 -7.48
CA LYS A 53 7.06 -2.73 -6.34
C LYS A 53 5.75 -2.17 -5.76
N PRO A 54 5.45 -2.31 -4.46
CA PRO A 54 4.22 -1.76 -3.92
C PRO A 54 4.22 -0.24 -4.16
N SER A 55 3.32 0.23 -5.01
CA SER A 55 3.11 1.65 -5.34
C SER A 55 2.26 2.29 -4.25
N GLY A 56 2.75 2.26 -3.01
CA GLY A 56 1.96 2.64 -1.85
C GLY A 56 2.81 3.13 -0.69
N ALA A 57 2.18 3.88 0.21
CA ALA A 57 2.82 4.35 1.44
C ALA A 57 2.84 3.21 2.47
N PRO A 58 3.91 3.07 3.28
CA PRO A 58 3.95 2.06 4.35
C PRO A 58 2.73 2.20 5.27
N ALA A 59 2.04 1.09 5.54
CA ALA A 59 0.96 1.09 6.51
C ALA A 59 1.56 1.19 7.91
N LYS A 60 1.16 2.20 8.69
CA LYS A 60 1.48 2.24 10.12
C LYS A 60 0.78 1.09 10.83
N SER A 61 1.50 0.40 11.70
CA SER A 61 0.95 -0.66 12.56
C SER A 61 -0.30 -0.17 13.27
N ASP A 62 -1.34 -1.01 13.28
CA ASP A 62 -2.63 -0.77 13.94
C ASP A 62 -3.47 0.41 13.42
N THR A 63 -3.08 1.05 12.31
CA THR A 63 -3.83 2.17 11.71
C THR A 63 -4.44 1.77 10.38
N LYS A 64 -5.72 2.11 10.17
CA LYS A 64 -6.38 1.89 8.87
C LYS A 64 -5.76 2.78 7.80
N CYS A 65 -5.73 2.32 6.57
CA CYS A 65 -5.19 3.12 5.47
C CYS A 65 -6.02 4.39 5.25
N THR A 66 -7.34 4.29 5.37
CA THR A 66 -8.28 5.41 5.25
C THR A 66 -8.07 6.51 6.30
N ASP A 67 -7.35 6.23 7.38
CA ASP A 67 -7.00 7.21 8.42
C ASP A 67 -5.62 7.85 8.16
N GLN A 68 -4.83 7.27 7.23
CA GLN A 68 -3.46 7.70 6.91
C GLN A 68 -3.39 8.54 5.63
N LEU A 69 -4.21 8.23 4.63
CA LEU A 69 -4.26 8.91 3.34
C LEU A 69 -5.69 9.34 3.02
N ASN A 70 -5.82 10.39 2.21
CA ASN A 70 -7.12 10.84 1.72
C ASN A 70 -7.54 10.03 0.48
N TYR A 71 -8.54 9.16 0.64
CA TYR A 71 -9.14 8.37 -0.44
C TYR A 71 -10.44 8.97 -0.99
N ALA A 72 -10.70 10.26 -0.77
CA ALA A 72 -11.85 10.92 -1.37
C ALA A 72 -11.83 10.78 -2.90
N GLY A 73 -12.92 10.26 -3.47
CA GLY A 73 -13.03 9.97 -4.90
C GLY A 73 -12.36 8.67 -5.35
N ASP A 74 -11.86 7.83 -4.42
CA ASP A 74 -11.48 6.46 -4.75
C ASP A 74 -12.72 5.61 -5.00
N SER A 75 -12.72 4.86 -6.11
CA SER A 75 -13.82 3.96 -6.45
C SER A 75 -13.90 2.72 -5.55
N ARG A 76 -12.79 2.32 -4.94
CA ARG A 76 -12.71 1.17 -4.05
C ARG A 76 -13.30 1.53 -2.70
N SER A 77 -13.91 0.54 -2.06
CA SER A 77 -14.48 0.76 -0.74
C SER A 77 -13.38 0.96 0.32
N ASN A 78 -13.70 1.73 1.38
CA ASN A 78 -12.82 1.89 2.53
C ASN A 78 -12.41 0.54 3.15
N ALA A 79 -13.30 -0.46 3.15
CA ALA A 79 -13.02 -1.79 3.66
C ALA A 79 -11.98 -2.53 2.80
N GLU A 80 -12.11 -2.47 1.48
CA GLU A 80 -11.16 -3.05 0.54
C GLU A 80 -9.77 -2.41 0.68
N ILE A 81 -9.70 -1.08 0.69
CA ILE A 81 -8.44 -0.33 0.87
C ILE A 81 -7.74 -0.73 2.17
N ASN A 82 -8.51 -0.84 3.27
CA ASN A 82 -7.98 -1.25 4.56
C ASN A 82 -7.56 -2.72 4.58
N SER A 83 -8.25 -3.59 3.86
CA SER A 83 -7.88 -4.99 3.72
C SER A 83 -6.59 -5.16 2.93
N ILE A 84 -6.39 -4.36 1.88
CA ILE A 84 -5.13 -4.32 1.11
C ILE A 84 -3.99 -3.90 2.04
N GLY A 85 -4.14 -2.79 2.77
CA GLY A 85 -3.12 -2.31 3.70
C GLY A 85 -2.76 -3.30 4.81
N ALA A 86 -3.76 -3.98 5.37
CA ALA A 86 -3.54 -5.01 6.38
C ALA A 86 -2.83 -6.25 5.82
N SER A 87 -3.10 -6.61 4.57
CA SER A 87 -2.54 -7.82 3.94
C SER A 87 -1.13 -7.59 3.38
N THR A 88 -0.86 -6.41 2.82
CA THR A 88 0.41 -6.09 2.16
C THR A 88 1.38 -5.32 3.05
N GLY A 89 0.93 -4.82 4.20
CA GLY A 89 1.69 -3.89 5.04
C GLY A 89 1.89 -2.51 4.40
N THR A 90 1.21 -2.22 3.28
CA THR A 90 1.35 -0.97 2.52
C THR A 90 -0.02 -0.45 2.09
N CYS A 91 -0.31 0.81 2.40
CA CYS A 91 -1.50 1.49 1.95
C CYS A 91 -1.42 1.80 0.45
N PRO A 92 -2.41 1.35 -0.36
CA PRO A 92 -2.38 1.60 -1.79
C PRO A 92 -2.50 3.10 -2.08
N GLU A 93 -1.95 3.56 -3.20
CA GLU A 93 -2.24 4.91 -3.70
C GLU A 93 -3.75 5.07 -3.96
N PRO A 94 -4.34 6.23 -3.63
CA PRO A 94 -5.72 6.53 -3.98
C PRO A 94 -5.94 6.45 -5.50
N GLN A 95 -6.89 5.61 -5.91
CA GLN A 95 -7.31 5.46 -7.30
C GLN A 95 -8.49 6.37 -7.54
N LYS A 96 -8.25 7.62 -7.92
CA LYS A 96 -9.34 8.51 -8.34
C LYS A 96 -10.15 7.81 -9.43
N SER A 97 -11.47 7.77 -9.28
CA SER A 97 -12.43 7.08 -10.16
C SER A 97 -12.52 7.63 -11.59
N GLY A 98 -11.58 8.49 -11.99
CA GLY A 98 -11.23 8.74 -13.38
C GLY A 98 -9.78 8.33 -13.56
N GLY A 99 -9.53 7.03 -13.76
CA GLY A 99 -8.22 6.58 -14.22
C GLY A 99 -7.77 7.45 -15.40
N ALA A 100 -6.48 7.79 -15.45
CA ALA A 100 -5.86 8.70 -16.42
C ALA A 100 -5.91 8.17 -17.85
N SER A 101 -7.10 7.87 -18.36
CA SER A 101 -7.36 7.74 -19.77
C SER A 101 -7.44 9.17 -20.28
N GLY A 102 -6.43 9.57 -21.06
CA GLY A 102 -6.35 10.92 -21.59
C GLY A 102 -4.94 11.51 -21.52
N THR A 103 -4.81 12.74 -22.00
CA THR A 103 -3.55 13.49 -22.00
C THR A 103 -3.45 14.28 -20.71
N PRO A 104 -2.28 14.32 -20.01
CA PRO A 104 -2.10 15.17 -18.84
C PRO A 104 -2.49 16.63 -19.14
N LYS A 105 -3.32 17.20 -18.27
CA LYS A 105 -3.77 18.58 -18.42
C LYS A 105 -2.66 19.53 -17.97
N ASP A 106 -2.31 20.48 -18.82
CA ASP A 106 -1.35 21.51 -18.45
C ASP A 106 -1.91 22.47 -17.38
N PRO A 107 -1.09 22.90 -16.40
CA PRO A 107 -1.53 23.83 -15.36
C PRO A 107 -2.07 25.13 -15.96
N GLY A 108 -3.27 25.52 -15.56
CA GLY A 108 -3.90 26.78 -15.99
C GLY A 108 -4.52 26.77 -17.38
N MET A 109 -4.43 25.69 -18.15
CA MET A 109 -5.07 25.56 -19.46
C MET A 109 -6.33 24.71 -19.42
N LYS A 110 -7.33 25.04 -20.23
CA LYS A 110 -8.52 24.19 -20.41
C LYS A 110 -8.20 23.04 -21.36
N CYS A 111 -8.87 21.92 -21.17
CA CYS A 111 -8.64 20.75 -22.02
C CYS A 111 -8.97 21.03 -23.47
N THR A 112 -10.03 21.81 -23.70
CA THR A 112 -10.43 22.27 -25.03
C THR A 112 -9.44 23.23 -25.69
N ASP A 113 -8.51 23.81 -24.92
CA ASP A 113 -7.43 24.66 -25.45
C ASP A 113 -6.18 23.83 -25.77
N GLN A 114 -6.01 22.67 -25.11
CA GLN A 114 -4.88 21.77 -25.28
C GLN A 114 -5.11 20.73 -26.39
N LEU A 115 -6.34 20.23 -26.54
CA LEU A 115 -6.71 19.18 -27.50
C LEU A 115 -7.91 19.61 -28.35
N ASN A 116 -7.96 19.11 -29.59
CA ASN A 116 -9.07 19.35 -30.49
C ASN A 116 -10.19 18.33 -30.27
N TYR A 117 -11.31 18.78 -29.69
CA TYR A 117 -12.52 17.99 -29.46
C TYR A 117 -13.60 18.16 -30.54
N ALA A 118 -13.24 18.60 -31.75
CA ALA A 118 -14.20 18.66 -32.85
C ALA A 118 -14.87 17.30 -33.09
N GLY A 119 -16.20 17.28 -33.04
CA GLY A 119 -16.99 16.06 -33.20
C GLY A 119 -17.29 15.30 -31.89
N ASP A 120 -16.69 15.69 -30.76
CA ASP A 120 -17.02 15.09 -29.47
C ASP A 120 -18.48 15.41 -29.09
N PRO A 121 -19.30 14.39 -28.73
CA PRO A 121 -20.67 14.62 -28.31
C PRO A 121 -20.78 15.34 -26.97
N ARG A 122 -19.73 15.31 -26.12
CA ARG A 122 -19.72 16.00 -24.83
C ARG A 122 -19.50 17.49 -25.00
N SER A 123 -20.04 18.27 -24.08
CA SER A 123 -19.85 19.72 -24.08
C SER A 123 -18.41 20.10 -23.69
N ASN A 124 -17.93 21.23 -24.20
CA ASN A 124 -16.64 21.80 -23.79
C ASN A 124 -16.56 22.00 -22.27
N ALA A 125 -17.66 22.38 -21.61
CA ALA A 125 -17.72 22.54 -20.17
C ALA A 125 -17.49 21.21 -19.44
N GLU A 126 -18.18 20.14 -19.87
CA GLU A 126 -18.01 18.80 -19.31
C GLU A 126 -16.57 18.29 -19.48
N ILE A 127 -16.01 18.42 -20.68
CA ILE A 127 -14.62 18.03 -20.97
C ILE A 127 -13.64 18.77 -20.07
N ASN A 128 -13.85 20.08 -19.89
CA ASN A 128 -13.00 20.89 -19.02
C ASN A 128 -13.15 20.52 -17.55
N SER A 129 -14.36 20.26 -17.07
CA SER A 129 -14.61 19.79 -15.70
C SER A 129 -13.92 18.45 -15.42
N ILE A 130 -14.04 17.47 -16.33
CA ILE A 130 -13.32 16.20 -16.21
C ILE A 130 -11.81 16.45 -16.10
N GLY A 131 -11.26 17.37 -16.90
CA GLY A 131 -9.87 17.76 -16.84
C GLY A 131 -9.45 18.37 -15.50
N GLU A 132 -10.26 19.25 -14.92
CA GLU A 132 -9.98 19.84 -13.60
C GLU A 132 -10.04 18.79 -12.49
N ASP A 133 -11.02 17.89 -12.54
CA ASP A 133 -11.28 16.90 -11.48
C ASP A 133 -10.21 15.79 -11.47
N THR A 134 -9.81 15.36 -12.67
CA THR A 134 -8.89 14.23 -12.85
C THR A 134 -7.44 14.65 -13.07
N GLY A 135 -7.19 15.93 -13.38
CA GLY A 135 -5.87 16.41 -13.83
C GLY A 135 -5.46 15.89 -15.21
N THR A 136 -6.38 15.27 -15.94
CA THR A 136 -6.13 14.64 -17.24
C THR A 136 -7.26 15.00 -18.21
N CYS A 137 -6.92 15.48 -19.40
CA CYS A 137 -7.86 15.77 -20.47
C CYS A 137 -8.36 14.49 -21.11
N PRO A 138 -9.68 14.22 -21.11
CA PRO A 138 -10.22 12.93 -21.55
C PRO A 138 -9.96 12.69 -23.05
N PRO A 139 -9.95 11.43 -23.51
CA PRO A 139 -9.81 11.14 -24.94
C PRO A 139 -11.00 11.72 -25.72
N VAL A 140 -10.76 12.15 -26.94
CA VAL A 140 -11.81 12.62 -27.86
C VAL A 140 -12.71 11.44 -28.22
N LYS A 141 -14.02 11.57 -27.97
CA LYS A 141 -15.02 10.58 -28.39
C LYS A 141 -15.52 10.95 -29.78
N GLN A 142 -15.61 9.99 -30.69
CA GLN A 142 -16.29 10.19 -31.98
C GLN A 142 -17.75 9.72 -31.87
N LYS A 143 -18.65 10.38 -32.59
CA LYS A 143 -20.06 9.98 -32.68
C LYS A 143 -20.26 8.73 -33.53
#